data_AF-A0A7C0ZAC0-F1
#
_entry.id   AF-A0A7C0ZAC0-F1
#
_cell.length_a   1.000
_cell.length_b   1.000
_cell.length_c   1.000
_cell.angle_alpha   90.00
_cell.angle_beta   90.00
_cell.angle_gamma   90.00
#
_symmetry.space_group_name_H-M   'P 1'
#
loop_
_entity.id
_entity.type
_entity.pdbx_description
1 polymer ?
#
loop_
_entity_poly.entity_id
_entity_poly.type
_entity_poly.pdbx_seq_one_letter_code
_entity_poly.pdbx_strand_id
1 'polypeptide(L)' 'MDWPRALGIGIVMIIPTFVGAGIVWEILHSWFAEVIWIIIMGGVSFKIAKSKAHLKEEH' A
#
# COMPACT_ATOMS: atom_id res chain seq x y z
N MET A 1 -1.64 -17.49 -0.43
CA MET A 1 -2.28 -16.16 -0.55
C MET A 1 -3.27 -16.24 -1.70
N ASP A 2 -4.51 -15.81 -1.50
CA ASP A 2 -5.48 -15.70 -2.60
C ASP A 2 -5.00 -14.61 -3.58
N TRP A 3 -4.28 -15.03 -4.63
CA TRP A 3 -3.68 -14.13 -5.63
C TRP A 3 -4.62 -13.07 -6.20
N PRO A 4 -5.88 -13.40 -6.57
CA PRO A 4 -6.83 -12.39 -7.06
C PRO A 4 -7.17 -11.33 -6.01
N ARG A 5 -7.23 -11.72 -4.73
CA ARG A 5 -7.55 -10.80 -3.63
C ARG A 5 -6.38 -9.87 -3.33
N ALA A 6 -5.16 -10.41 -3.33
CA ALA A 6 -3.95 -9.61 -3.17
C ALA A 6 -3.79 -8.60 -4.32
N LEU A 7 -4.10 -9.01 -5.55
CA LEU A 7 -4.13 -8.12 -6.71
C LEU A 7 -5.17 -7.00 -6.53
N GLY A 8 -6.40 -7.34 -6.13
CA GLY A 8 -7.46 -6.36 -5.88
C GLY A 8 -7.09 -5.34 -4.81
N ILE A 9 -6.46 -5.78 -3.71
CA ILE A 9 -5.94 -4.89 -2.65
C ILE A 9 -4.85 -3.98 -3.22
N GLY A 10 -3.90 -4.53 -3.99
CA GLY A 10 -2.85 -3.75 -4.62
C GLY A 10 -3.39 -2.62 -5.51
N ILE A 11 -4.41 -2.91 -6.32
CA ILE A 11 -5.06 -1.91 -7.19
C ILE A 11 -5.73 -0.81 -6.37
N VAL A 12 -6.50 -1.16 -5.34
CA VAL A 12 -7.19 -0.17 -4.49
C VAL A 12 -6.19 0.72 -3.75
N MET A 13 -5.03 0.18 -3.40
CA MET A 13 -3.98 0.92 -2.70
C MET A 13 -3.23 1.94 -3.58
N ILE A 14 -3.42 1.94 -4.90
CA ILE A 14 -2.83 2.94 -5.81
C ILE A 14 -3.33 4.35 -5.47
N ILE A 15 -4.64 4.50 -5.27
CA ILE A 15 -5.26 5.82 -5.00
C ILE A 15 -4.68 6.48 -3.74
N PRO A 16 -4.71 5.86 -2.55
CA PRO A 16 -4.15 6.47 -1.35
C PRO A 16 -2.62 6.66 -1.44
N THR A 17 -1.91 5.82 -2.20
CA THR A 17 -0.47 6.01 -2.43
C THR A 17 -0.22 7.29 -3.23
N PHE A 18 -1.01 7.53 -4.28
CA PHE A 18 -0.88 8.72 -5.14
C PHE A 18 -1.29 10.01 -4.41
N VAL A 19 -2.41 9.98 -3.68
CA VAL A 19 -2.86 11.14 -2.88
C VAL A 19 -1.84 11.48 -1.79
N GLY A 20 -1.33 10.46 -1.08
CA GLY A 20 -0.30 10.65 -0.08
C GLY A 20 1.04 11.15 -0.66
N ALA A 21 1.41 10.71 -1.86
CA ALA A 21 2.61 11.20 -2.54
C ALA A 21 2.51 12.70 -2.84
N GLY A 22 1.35 13.17 -3.31
CA GLY A 22 1.11 14.60 -3.51
C GLY A 22 1.26 15.41 -2.21
N ILE A 23 0.75 14.90 -1.09
CA ILE A 23 0.92 15.54 0.22
C ILE A 23 2.39 15.55 0.64
N VAL A 24 3.12 14.44 0.46
CA VAL A 24 4.54 14.33 0.78
C VAL A 24 5.37 15.31 -0.05
N TRP A 25 5.05 15.45 -1.34
CA TRP A 25 5.69 16.42 -2.22
C TRP A 25 5.46 17.86 -1.76
N GLU A 26 4.22 18.25 -1.49
CA GLU A 26 3.89 19.61 -1.03
C GLU A 26 4.63 19.99 0.26
N ILE A 27 4.82 19.05 1.19
CA ILE A 27 5.47 19.32 2.48
C ILE A 27 7.01 19.32 2.36
N LEU A 28 7.58 18.34 1.67
CA LEU A 28 9.02 18.08 1.72
C LEU A 28 9.77 18.43 0.43
N HIS A 29 9.07 18.56 -0.70
CA HIS A 29 9.63 18.86 -2.03
C HIS A 29 10.88 18.01 -2.34
N SER A 30 10.87 16.75 -1.92
CA SER A 30 12.03 15.86 -1.96
C SER A 30 11.64 14.53 -2.61
N TRP A 31 12.35 14.22 -3.70
CA TRP A 31 12.22 12.94 -4.40
C TRP A 31 12.53 11.74 -3.50
N PHE A 32 13.45 11.89 -2.55
CA PHE A 32 13.74 10.81 -1.59
C PHE A 32 12.56 10.55 -0.65
N ALA A 33 11.81 11.59 -0.28
CA ALA A 33 10.63 11.43 0.57
C ALA A 33 9.51 10.67 -0.17
N GLU A 34 9.31 10.93 -1.46
CA GLU A 34 8.35 10.18 -2.28
C GLU A 34 8.74 8.70 -2.41
N VAL A 35 10.01 8.39 -2.64
CA VAL A 35 10.47 6.99 -2.72
C VAL A 35 10.22 6.26 -1.41
N ILE A 36 10.52 6.89 -0.27
CA ILE A 36 10.23 6.31 1.06
C ILE A 36 8.73 6.10 1.25
N TRP A 37 7.89 7.05 0.82
CA TRP A 37 6.44 6.93 0.90
C TRP A 37 5.92 5.73 0.11
N ILE A 38 6.41 5.52 -1.11
CA ILE A 38 6.02 4.36 -1.94
C ILE A 38 6.42 3.04 -1.26
N ILE A 39 7.62 2.98 -0.66
CA ILE A 39 8.08 1.79 0.08
C ILE A 39 7.17 1.50 1.28
N ILE A 40 6.80 2.53 2.04
CA ILE A 40 5.88 2.40 3.19
C ILE A 40 4.52 1.86 2.72
N MET A 41 3.94 2.44 1.67
CA MET A 41 2.63 2.03 1.15
C MET A 41 2.65 0.63 0.54
N GLY A 42 3.75 0.22 -0.10
CA GLY A 42 3.97 -1.16 -0.52
C GLY A 42 3.96 -2.14 0.66
N GLY A 43 4.63 -1.79 1.75
CA GLY A 43 4.62 -2.56 2.99
C GLY A 43 3.23 -2.66 3.62
N VAL A 44 2.48 -1.55 3.67
CA VAL A 44 1.10 -1.53 4.18
C VAL A 44 0.19 -2.44 3.35
N SER A 45 0.26 -2.33 2.02
CA SER A 45 -0.51 -3.17 1.10
C SER A 45 -0.23 -4.65 1.32
N PHE A 46 1.04 -5.03 1.50
CA PHE A 46 1.43 -6.40 1.82
C PHE A 46 0.90 -6.87 3.17
N LYS A 47 0.99 -6.05 4.23
CA LYS A 47 0.47 -6.40 5.56
C LYS A 47 -1.05 -6.58 5.53
N ILE A 48 -1.79 -5.73 4.81
CA ILE A 48 -3.24 -5.84 4.64
C ILE A 48 -3.60 -7.14 3.91
N ALA A 49 -2.92 -7.43 2.79
CA ALA A 49 -3.12 -8.66 2.03
C ALA A 49 -2.84 -9.90 2.87
N LYS A 50 -1.78 -9.90 3.69
CA LYS A 50 -1.42 -11.02 4.58
C LYS A 50 -2.40 -11.18 5.74
N SER A 51 -2.82 -10.09 6.39
CA SER A 51 -3.77 -10.13 7.51
C SER A 51 -5.13 -10.71 7.10
N LYS A 52 -5.62 -10.36 5.90
CA LYS A 52 -6.87 -10.90 5.37
C LYS A 52 -6.76 -12.35 4.89
N ALA A 53 -5.55 -12.83 4.57
CA ALA A 53 -5.33 -14.26 4.31
C ALA A 53 -5.43 -15.08 5.60
N HIS A 54 -4.93 -14.56 6.72
CA HIS A 54 -4.96 -15.27 8.00
C HIS A 54 -6.38 -15.47 8.54
N LEU A 55 -7.27 -14.48 8.36
CA LEU A 55 -8.70 -14.59 8.75
C LEU A 55 -9.50 -15.62 7.92
N LYS A 56 -8.98 -16.07 6.78
CA LYS A 56 -9.64 -17.10 5.97
C LYS A 56 -9.25 -18.52 6.41
N GLU A 57 -8.09 -18.69 7.07
CA GLU A 57 -7.68 -20.00 7.57
C GLU A 57 -8.37 -20.38 8.89
N GLU A 58 -8.93 -19.41 9.62
CA GLU A 58 -9.74 -19.67 10.83
C GLU A 58 -11.24 -19.92 10.58
N HIS A 59 -11.70 -19.86 9.32
CA HIS A 59 -13.11 -20.04 8.94
C HIS A 59 -13.34 -21.29 8.09
#